data_AF-A0A1X7TNM1-F1
#
_entry.id   AF-A0A1X7TNM1-F1
#
_cell.length_a   1.000
_cell.length_b   1.000
_cell.length_c   1.000
_cell.angle_alpha   90.00
_cell.angle_beta   90.00
_cell.angle_gamma   90.00
#
_symmetry.space_group_name_H-M   'P 1'
#
loop_
_entity.id
_entity.type
_entity.pdbx_description
1 polymer ?
#
loop_
_entity_poly.entity_id
_entity_poly.type
_entity_poly.pdbx_seq_one_letter_code
_entity_poly.pdbx_strand_id
1 'polypeptide(L)'
;YSKEIDAAFCFPCRFFDQSPDATFTETGFKDWKHALGKKGVISNHSTGKAHTEAMITWKEYEKRTRTGQTIGVQLDDMGSRVIYDNRKYVVTLMEGNRFCAQQGIAFRSHNEGEDALNPCNFKSLMALLS
;
A
#
# COMPACT_ATOMS: atom_id res chain seq x y z
N TYR A 1 2.39 -23.48 -19.92
CA TYR A 1 1.87 -24.21 -21.10
C TYR A 1 0.37 -24.33 -20.96
N SER A 2 -0.38 -23.96 -21.98
CA SER A 2 -1.83 -24.18 -22.07
C SER A 2 -2.08 -25.36 -23.02
N LYS A 3 -2.75 -26.39 -22.50
CA LYS A 3 -3.14 -27.59 -23.27
C LYS A 3 -4.22 -27.28 -24.31
N GLU A 4 -5.13 -26.36 -23.98
CA GLU A 4 -6.31 -26.07 -24.82
C GLU A 4 -5.94 -25.43 -26.15
N ILE A 5 -4.90 -24.58 -26.16
CA ILE A 5 -4.45 -23.86 -27.35
C ILE A 5 -3.05 -24.28 -27.83
N ASP A 6 -2.52 -25.34 -27.22
CA ASP A 6 -1.16 -25.87 -27.42
C ASP A 6 -0.09 -24.78 -27.50
N ALA A 7 0.06 -23.99 -26.42
CA ALA A 7 0.97 -22.84 -26.40
C ALA A 7 1.74 -22.67 -25.09
N ALA A 8 2.98 -22.20 -25.19
CA ALA A 8 3.80 -21.79 -24.05
C ALA A 8 3.58 -20.31 -23.70
N PHE A 9 3.58 -20.03 -22.40
CA PHE A 9 3.51 -18.69 -21.82
C PHE A 9 4.60 -18.57 -20.78
N CYS A 10 5.10 -17.35 -20.58
CA CYS A 10 6.05 -17.05 -19.53
C CYS A 10 5.32 -16.32 -18.40
N PHE A 11 5.22 -16.94 -17.23
CA PHE A 11 4.48 -16.38 -16.10
C PHE A 11 4.99 -15.00 -15.66
N PRO A 12 6.29 -14.80 -15.38
CA PRO A 12 6.81 -13.48 -15.05
C PRO A 12 6.46 -12.43 -16.12
N CYS A 13 6.67 -12.76 -17.40
CA CYS A 13 6.42 -11.79 -18.46
C CYS A 13 4.93 -11.47 -18.60
N ARG A 14 4.05 -12.46 -18.46
CA ARG A 14 2.61 -12.24 -18.59
C ARG A 14 2.06 -11.24 -17.57
N PHE A 15 2.63 -11.17 -16.38
CA PHE A 15 2.12 -10.31 -15.30
C PHE A 15 2.99 -9.07 -15.03
N PHE A 16 4.27 -9.11 -15.36
CA PHE A 16 5.24 -8.10 -14.95
C PHE A 16 6.06 -7.50 -16.10
N ASP A 17 5.95 -8.04 -17.32
CA ASP A 17 6.53 -7.39 -18.51
C ASP A 17 5.58 -6.33 -19.06
N GLN A 18 6.15 -5.26 -19.61
CA GLN A 18 5.43 -4.19 -20.30
C GLN A 18 5.81 -4.11 -21.79
N SER A 19 6.57 -5.08 -22.29
CA SER A 19 6.93 -5.13 -23.70
C SER A 19 5.69 -5.35 -24.59
N PRO A 20 5.69 -4.82 -25.83
CA PRO A 20 4.60 -5.04 -26.77
C PRO A 20 4.59 -6.46 -27.36
N ASP A 21 5.58 -7.31 -27.02
CA ASP A 21 5.64 -8.68 -27.53
C ASP A 21 4.61 -9.56 -26.81
N ALA A 22 3.51 -9.83 -27.51
CA ALA A 22 2.42 -10.63 -27.00
C ALA A 22 2.72 -12.15 -26.98
N THR A 23 3.83 -12.59 -27.58
CA THR A 23 4.09 -14.02 -27.86
C THR A 23 4.09 -14.88 -26.60
N PHE A 24 4.72 -14.42 -25.52
CA PHE A 24 4.79 -15.16 -24.25
C PHE A 24 3.81 -14.66 -23.19
N THR A 25 3.03 -13.63 -23.51
CA THR A 25 2.10 -12.98 -22.58
C THR A 25 0.66 -13.32 -22.94
N GLU A 26 0.16 -12.94 -24.11
CA GLU A 26 -1.26 -13.05 -24.49
C GLU A 26 -1.55 -14.14 -25.52
N THR A 27 -0.78 -14.20 -26.61
CA THR A 27 -1.07 -15.09 -27.75
C THR A 27 -0.56 -16.51 -27.54
N GLY A 28 0.58 -16.64 -26.86
CA GLY A 28 1.23 -17.92 -26.56
C GLY A 28 2.12 -18.41 -27.71
N PHE A 29 3.30 -18.91 -27.34
CA PHE A 29 4.28 -19.46 -28.27
C PHE A 29 3.91 -20.88 -28.70
N LYS A 30 3.84 -21.14 -30.01
CA LYS A 30 3.43 -22.45 -30.58
C LYS A 30 4.46 -23.09 -31.51
N ASP A 31 5.54 -22.38 -31.88
CA ASP A 31 6.49 -22.84 -32.89
C ASP A 31 7.56 -23.78 -32.31
N TRP A 32 7.13 -24.96 -31.86
CA TRP A 32 7.96 -25.90 -31.10
C TRP A 32 9.25 -26.31 -31.82
N LYS A 33 9.24 -26.39 -33.16
CA LYS A 33 10.43 -26.72 -33.97
C LYS A 33 11.55 -25.68 -33.87
N HIS A 34 11.23 -24.43 -33.49
CA HIS A 34 12.20 -23.34 -33.30
C HIS A 34 12.26 -22.87 -31.85
N ALA A 35 11.80 -23.70 -30.90
CA ALA A 35 11.77 -23.34 -29.49
C ALA A 35 13.17 -23.18 -28.89
N LEU A 36 14.05 -24.15 -29.15
CA LEU A 36 15.32 -24.35 -28.44
C LEU A 36 16.55 -24.10 -29.34
N GLY A 37 17.71 -23.95 -28.70
CA GLY A 37 19.01 -23.78 -29.34
C GLY A 37 19.46 -22.32 -29.40
N LYS A 38 20.64 -22.06 -29.97
CA LYS A 38 21.26 -20.71 -29.98
C LYS A 38 20.42 -19.64 -30.69
N LYS A 39 19.56 -20.05 -31.62
CA LYS A 39 18.59 -19.18 -32.32
C LYS A 39 17.14 -19.48 -31.94
N GLY A 40 16.93 -20.31 -30.91
CA GLY A 40 15.61 -20.71 -30.46
C GLY A 40 14.87 -19.53 -29.82
N VAL A 41 13.58 -19.40 -30.12
CA VAL A 41 12.77 -18.26 -29.66
C VAL A 41 12.63 -18.27 -28.14
N ILE A 42 12.42 -19.44 -27.53
CA ILE A 42 12.34 -19.57 -26.06
C ILE A 42 13.70 -19.29 -25.42
N SER A 43 14.78 -19.82 -26.00
CA SER A 43 16.14 -19.58 -25.51
C SER A 43 16.48 -18.09 -25.51
N ASN A 44 16.23 -17.40 -26.61
CA ASN A 44 16.46 -15.96 -26.73
C ASN A 44 15.56 -15.14 -25.80
N HIS A 45 14.28 -15.52 -25.66
CA HIS A 45 13.36 -14.89 -24.73
C HIS A 45 13.87 -14.98 -23.29
N SER A 46 14.33 -16.16 -22.85
CA SER A 46 14.79 -16.39 -21.48
C SER A 46 16.03 -15.56 -21.12
N THR A 47 16.86 -15.21 -22.10
CA THR A 47 18.03 -14.32 -21.92
C THR A 47 17.72 -12.85 -22.20
N GLY A 48 16.48 -12.54 -22.60
CA GLY A 48 16.06 -11.20 -22.97
C GLY A 48 15.98 -10.27 -21.76
N LYS A 49 16.21 -8.98 -22.02
CA LYS A 49 16.11 -7.91 -21.01
C LYS A 49 14.72 -7.87 -20.37
N ALA A 50 13.66 -7.86 -21.19
CA ALA A 50 12.28 -7.82 -20.74
C ALA A 50 11.93 -8.98 -19.79
N HIS A 51 12.34 -10.21 -20.13
CA HIS A 51 12.18 -11.37 -19.26
C HIS A 51 12.92 -11.21 -17.93
N THR A 52 14.16 -10.71 -17.98
CA THR A 52 15.00 -10.50 -16.79
C THR A 52 14.39 -9.47 -15.85
N GLU A 53 13.90 -8.35 -16.38
CA GLU A 53 13.21 -7.30 -15.61
C GLU A 53 11.92 -7.84 -14.99
N ALA A 54 11.09 -8.54 -15.77
CA ALA A 54 9.87 -9.16 -15.26
C ALA A 54 10.15 -10.19 -14.15
N MET A 55 11.24 -10.96 -14.26
CA MET A 55 11.70 -11.88 -13.22
C MET A 55 12.09 -11.14 -11.93
N ILE A 56 12.82 -10.02 -12.04
CA ILE A 56 13.21 -9.20 -10.89
C ILE A 56 11.96 -8.65 -10.20
N THR A 57 11.05 -8.03 -10.96
CA THR A 57 9.80 -7.48 -10.42
C THR A 57 8.94 -8.56 -9.76
N TRP A 58 8.84 -9.74 -10.36
CA TRP A 58 8.13 -10.87 -9.75
C TRP A 58 8.76 -11.30 -8.42
N LYS A 59 10.09 -11.38 -8.34
CA LYS A 59 10.79 -11.72 -7.09
C LYS A 59 10.65 -10.66 -6.02
N GLU A 60 10.64 -9.38 -6.40
CA GLU A 60 10.33 -8.30 -5.47
C GLU A 60 8.89 -8.40 -4.95
N TYR A 61 7.92 -8.68 -5.83
CA TYR A 61 6.53 -8.87 -5.45
C TYR A 61 6.37 -10.04 -4.47
N GLU A 62 6.99 -11.18 -4.75
CA GLU A 62 7.01 -12.37 -3.87
C GLU A 62 7.59 -12.02 -2.49
N LYS A 63 8.72 -11.30 -2.48
CA LYS A 63 9.35 -10.82 -1.24
C LYS A 63 8.42 -9.91 -0.44
N ARG A 64 7.86 -8.88 -1.06
CA ARG A 64 6.95 -7.91 -0.41
C ARG A 64 5.69 -8.59 0.12
N THR A 65 5.15 -9.55 -0.62
CA THR A 65 3.99 -10.33 -0.19
C THR A 65 4.32 -11.15 1.05
N ARG A 66 5.46 -11.84 1.06
CA ARG A 66 5.92 -12.63 2.21
C ARG A 66 6.24 -11.77 3.44
N THR A 67 6.77 -10.57 3.26
CA THR A 67 7.11 -9.66 4.36
C THR A 67 5.95 -8.76 4.80
N GLY A 68 4.77 -8.88 4.18
CA GLY A 68 3.64 -8.00 4.49
C GLY A 68 3.86 -6.54 4.09
N GLN A 69 4.73 -6.27 3.13
CA GLN A 69 5.08 -4.92 2.67
C GLN A 69 4.39 -4.58 1.34
N THR A 70 3.22 -5.18 1.09
CA THR A 70 2.41 -4.82 -0.07
C THR A 70 1.72 -3.48 0.17
N ILE A 71 1.34 -2.82 -0.92
CA ILE A 71 0.64 -1.52 -0.84
C ILE A 71 -0.67 -1.66 -0.04
N GLY A 72 -1.40 -2.77 -0.19
CA GLY A 72 -2.63 -3.03 0.57
C GLY A 72 -2.38 -3.01 2.08
N VAL A 73 -1.36 -3.73 2.55
CA VAL A 73 -1.01 -3.76 3.98
C VAL A 73 -0.58 -2.38 4.48
N GLN A 74 0.17 -1.63 3.67
CA GLN A 74 0.57 -0.26 4.04
C GLN A 74 -0.63 0.68 4.17
N LEU A 75 -1.61 0.59 3.26
CA LEU A 75 -2.84 1.38 3.34
C LEU A 75 -3.69 1.01 4.56
N ASP A 76 -3.79 -0.28 4.88
CA ASP A 76 -4.52 -0.76 6.05
C ASP A 76 -3.87 -0.30 7.36
N ASP A 77 -2.54 -0.33 7.45
CA ASP A 77 -1.79 0.17 8.61
C ASP A 77 -2.00 1.67 8.80
N MET A 78 -1.87 2.45 7.72
CA MET A 78 -2.15 3.89 7.75
C MET A 78 -3.59 4.18 8.19
N GLY A 79 -4.58 3.46 7.65
CA GLY A 79 -5.97 3.60 8.05
C GLY A 79 -6.21 3.27 9.52
N SER A 80 -5.60 2.18 10.01
CA SER A 80 -5.68 1.76 11.41
C SER A 80 -5.08 2.82 12.35
N ARG A 81 -3.97 3.43 11.95
CA ARG A 81 -3.33 4.51 12.71
C ARG A 81 -4.22 5.75 12.79
N VAL A 82 -4.84 6.17 11.69
CA VAL A 82 -5.81 7.29 11.69
C VAL A 82 -7.00 7.01 12.60
N ILE A 83 -7.55 5.79 12.56
CA ILE A 83 -8.65 5.39 13.46
C ILE A 83 -8.21 5.44 14.92
N TYR A 84 -7.01 4.95 15.22
CA TYR A 84 -6.44 4.98 16.56
C TYR A 84 -6.26 6.42 17.07
N ASP A 85 -5.64 7.28 16.27
CA ASP A 85 -5.39 8.68 16.63
C ASP A 85 -6.72 9.45 16.83
N ASN A 86 -7.70 9.23 15.97
CA ASN A 86 -9.05 9.80 16.11
C ASN A 86 -9.75 9.34 17.39
N ARG A 87 -9.65 8.04 17.74
CA ARG A 87 -10.21 7.51 19.00
C ARG A 87 -9.54 8.15 20.20
N LYS A 88 -8.22 8.26 20.18
CA LYS A 88 -7.46 8.93 21.25
C LYS A 88 -7.91 10.39 21.41
N TYR A 89 -8.04 11.12 20.32
CA TYR A 89 -8.53 12.50 20.33
C TYR A 89 -9.93 12.63 20.97
N VAL A 90 -10.87 11.76 20.57
CA VAL A 90 -12.22 11.76 21.15
C VAL A 90 -12.21 11.44 22.64
N VAL A 91 -11.39 10.48 23.08
CA VAL A 91 -11.24 10.16 24.51
C VAL A 91 -10.69 11.37 25.28
N THR A 92 -9.65 12.04 24.76
CA THR A 92 -9.10 13.24 25.40
C THR A 92 -10.16 14.33 25.56
N LEU A 93 -11.00 14.56 24.54
CA LEU A 93 -12.13 15.49 24.65
C LEU A 93 -13.09 15.08 25.77
N MET A 94 -13.50 13.80 25.83
CA MET A 94 -14.42 13.29 26.85
C MET A 94 -13.84 13.43 28.27
N GLU A 95 -12.57 13.12 28.45
CA GLU A 95 -11.87 13.26 29.73
C GLU A 95 -11.78 14.72 30.16
N GLY A 96 -11.47 15.62 29.23
CA GLY A 96 -11.44 17.05 29.52
C GLY A 96 -12.80 17.61 29.90
N ASN A 97 -13.87 17.13 29.25
CA ASN A 97 -15.24 17.49 29.60
C ASN A 97 -15.59 16.99 31.01
N ARG A 98 -15.27 15.73 31.30
CA ARG A 98 -15.49 15.12 32.62
C ARG A 98 -14.74 15.85 33.72
N PHE A 99 -13.48 16.23 33.48
CA PHE A 99 -12.68 17.00 34.43
C PHE A 99 -13.36 18.33 34.78
N CYS A 100 -13.75 19.11 33.77
CA CYS A 100 -14.40 20.41 34.01
C CYS A 100 -15.71 20.24 34.81
N ALA A 101 -16.53 19.23 34.46
CA ALA A 101 -17.75 18.92 35.19
C ALA A 101 -17.50 18.51 36.65
N GLN A 102 -16.51 17.64 36.89
CA GLN A 102 -16.17 17.17 38.24
C GLN A 102 -15.61 18.27 39.14
N GLN A 103 -14.86 19.21 38.57
CA GLN A 103 -14.32 20.36 39.31
C GLN A 103 -15.34 21.51 39.42
N GLY A 104 -16.48 21.44 38.74
CA GLY A 104 -17.47 22.52 38.71
C GLY A 104 -16.97 23.80 38.04
N ILE A 105 -15.98 23.69 37.15
CA ILE A 105 -15.39 24.84 36.45
C ILE A 105 -16.04 25.04 35.09
N ALA A 106 -16.13 26.30 34.66
CA ALA A 106 -16.66 26.64 33.35
C ALA A 106 -15.76 26.07 32.23
N PHE A 107 -16.38 25.50 31.20
CA PHE A 107 -15.68 24.95 30.04
C PHE A 107 -15.11 26.09 29.19
N ARG A 108 -15.93 27.13 29.00
CA ARG A 108 -15.68 28.31 28.16
C ARG A 108 -15.36 29.53 28.99
N SER A 109 -14.68 30.50 28.40
CA SER A 109 -14.45 31.83 28.97
C SER A 109 -15.26 32.87 28.19
N HIS A 110 -15.17 34.14 28.61
CA HIS A 110 -15.83 35.24 27.89
C HIS A 110 -15.23 35.48 26.49
N ASN A 111 -13.95 35.13 26.27
CA ASN A 111 -13.25 35.31 25.01
C ASN A 111 -12.35 34.10 24.71
N GLU A 112 -12.62 33.39 23.62
CA GLU A 112 -11.86 32.21 23.17
C GLU A 112 -10.99 32.48 21.93
N GLY A 113 -10.85 33.76 21.54
CA GLY A 113 -9.97 34.19 20.46
C GLY A 113 -8.52 33.79 20.68
N GLU A 114 -7.72 33.80 19.61
CA GLU A 114 -6.30 33.42 19.67
C GLU A 114 -5.48 34.35 20.59
N ASP A 115 -5.84 35.63 20.66
CA ASP A 115 -5.19 36.64 21.50
C ASP A 115 -5.73 36.67 22.95
N ALA A 116 -6.60 35.74 23.33
CA ALA A 116 -7.18 35.73 24.66
C ALA A 116 -6.12 35.39 25.72
N LEU A 117 -5.93 36.30 26.70
CA LEU A 117 -5.02 36.09 27.83
C LEU A 117 -5.39 34.82 28.65
N ASN A 118 -6.68 34.46 28.67
CA ASN A 118 -7.18 33.21 29.25
C ASN A 118 -8.15 32.52 28.25
N PRO A 119 -7.65 31.56 27.45
CA PRO A 119 -8.39 30.96 26.33
C PRO A 119 -9.49 29.97 26.73
N CYS A 120 -9.84 29.88 28.02
CA CYS A 120 -10.78 28.95 28.66
C CYS A 120 -10.19 27.62 29.15
N ASN A 121 -10.80 27.06 30.21
CA ASN A 121 -10.28 25.88 30.90
C ASN A 121 -10.22 24.65 29.99
N PHE A 122 -11.23 24.44 29.15
CA PHE A 122 -11.26 23.29 28.24
C PHE A 122 -10.16 23.40 27.17
N LYS A 123 -10.01 24.57 26.55
CA LYS A 123 -8.97 24.81 25.53
C LYS A 123 -7.56 24.71 26.11
N SER A 124 -7.33 25.26 27.31
CA SER A 124 -6.07 25.09 28.04
C SER A 124 -5.79 23.63 28.39
N LEU A 125 -6.81 22.87 28.79
CA LEU A 125 -6.66 21.44 29.09
C LEU A 125 -6.35 20.63 27.82
N MET A 126 -7.00 20.93 26.69
CA MET A 126 -6.68 20.27 25.42
C MET A 126 -5.26 20.58 24.95
N ALA A 127 -4.79 21.82 25.13
CA ALA A 127 -3.41 22.19 24.81
C ALA A 127 -2.37 21.53 25.75
N LEU A 128 -2.75 21.19 26.98
CA LEU A 128 -1.90 20.45 27.90
C LEU A 128 -1.81 18.95 27.58
N LEU A 129 -2.90 18.38 27.04
CA LEU A 129 -3.04 16.95 26.79
C LEU A 129 -2.67 16.53 25.34
N SER A 130 -2.48 17.50 24.44
CA SER A 130 -2.02 17.31 23.07
C SER A 130 -0.53 17.00 23.02
#